data_AF-A0AAV5TL99-F1
#
_entry.id   AF-A0AAV5TL99-F1
#
_cell.length_a   1.000
_cell.length_b   1.000
_cell.length_c   1.000
_cell.angle_alpha   90.00
_cell.angle_beta   90.00
_cell.angle_gamma   90.00
#
_symmetry.space_group_name_H-M   'P 1'
#
loop_
_entity.id
_entity.type
_entity.pdbx_description
1 polymer ?
#
loop_
_entity_poly.entity_id
_entity_poly.type
_entity_poly.pdbx_seq_one_letter_code
_entity_poly.pdbx_strand_id
1 'polypeptide(L)'
;MSQPPCLICSAPSNFAHFGVNSCRSCADFFKRSVLAERIFTCRQGNGKCLITHRDRHNCRGCRFEKCKQIGMKLTDQKTTKLQPLNAPAQSNEKILARVCREYLASVERRKMNEYTLRPTSLHRHVKVNHIQEDLMLCSWSYLIDCIKMFAGEYIRFATDAFPEFAALSLDDQRLMLNNFATRLWSVESQFGTYRIFGSHDGPYFMASLATCFDSRNFKFFTEEENPASCEEIARMTKHYSEKGKTLLGPILMKSKFTDTEYAIIFGLSIWQIDLNQHLPEHLVAMSETIRRNVIEDLKKYYQEELSLDNYSVRLGNLITFEHTIQECTNLFREELQMFNLAGMMNGDIPFLQTVIQIPL
;
A
#
# COMPACT_ATOMS: atom_id res chain seq x y z
N MET A 1 -18.04 18.65 14.57
CA MET A 1 -17.48 17.36 14.11
C MET A 1 -18.62 16.53 13.50
N SER A 2 -18.55 16.19 12.22
CA SER A 2 -19.51 15.31 11.56
C SER A 2 -19.25 13.86 11.96
N GLN A 3 -20.28 13.14 12.42
CA GLN A 3 -20.17 11.72 12.76
C GLN A 3 -19.87 10.90 11.50
N PRO A 4 -18.93 9.93 11.53
CA PRO A 4 -18.60 9.14 10.35
C PRO A 4 -19.82 8.31 9.89
N PRO A 5 -20.01 8.13 8.57
CA PRO A 5 -21.18 7.44 8.05
C PRO A 5 -21.03 5.91 8.18
N CYS A 6 -22.12 5.25 8.52
CA CYS A 6 -22.30 3.80 8.45
C CYS A 6 -21.99 3.30 7.03
N LEU A 7 -21.04 2.38 6.88
CA LEU A 7 -20.59 1.90 5.57
C LEU A 7 -21.68 1.15 4.78
N ILE A 8 -22.76 0.71 5.45
CA ILE A 8 -23.89 0.04 4.82
C ILE A 8 -24.89 1.05 4.22
N CYS A 9 -25.30 2.05 5.00
CA CYS A 9 -26.46 2.91 4.67
C CYS A 9 -26.22 4.42 4.84
N SER A 10 -24.99 4.82 5.14
CA SER A 10 -24.58 6.22 5.32
C SER A 10 -25.26 6.95 6.49
N ALA A 11 -25.96 6.24 7.38
CA ALA A 11 -26.45 6.78 8.64
C ALA A 11 -25.27 7.27 9.51
N PRO A 12 -25.41 8.37 10.26
CA PRO A 12 -24.40 8.74 11.26
C PRO A 12 -24.14 7.58 12.24
N SER A 13 -22.87 7.21 12.45
CA SER A 13 -22.48 6.19 13.43
C SER A 13 -21.07 6.43 13.99
N ASN A 14 -20.92 6.29 15.30
CA ASN A 14 -19.63 6.38 16.00
C ASN A 14 -19.15 5.01 16.50
N PHE A 15 -19.74 3.91 16.03
CA PHE A 15 -19.48 2.58 16.57
C PHE A 15 -19.13 1.58 15.47
N ALA A 16 -18.16 0.72 15.78
CA ALA A 16 -17.90 -0.49 15.01
C ALA A 16 -18.73 -1.63 15.60
N HIS A 17 -19.54 -2.27 14.76
CA HIS A 17 -20.22 -3.52 15.11
C HIS A 17 -19.80 -4.60 14.12
N PHE A 18 -19.47 -5.79 14.63
CA PHE A 18 -19.08 -6.94 13.78
C PHE A 18 -17.89 -6.64 12.86
N GLY A 19 -16.93 -5.86 13.35
CA GLY A 19 -15.70 -5.52 12.62
C GLY A 19 -15.78 -4.32 11.67
N VAL A 20 -16.94 -3.67 11.52
CA VAL A 20 -17.09 -2.54 10.57
C VAL A 20 -17.85 -1.35 11.17
N ASN A 21 -17.56 -0.13 10.70
CA ASN A 21 -18.37 1.04 11.04
C ASN A 21 -19.80 0.88 10.49
N SER A 22 -20.74 0.61 11.38
CA SER A 22 -22.14 0.43 11.04
C SER A 22 -23.02 1.11 12.07
N CYS A 23 -24.21 1.55 11.66
CA CYS A 23 -25.21 2.03 12.62
C CYS A 23 -25.89 0.82 13.28
N ARG A 24 -26.45 1.05 14.49
CA ARG A 24 -27.15 0.02 15.27
C ARG A 24 -28.19 -0.75 14.46
N SER A 25 -28.96 -0.07 13.59
CA SER A 25 -29.96 -0.74 12.73
C SER A 25 -29.35 -1.77 11.78
N CYS A 26 -28.18 -1.49 11.19
CA CYS A 26 -27.50 -2.42 10.31
C CYS A 26 -26.83 -3.55 11.08
N ALA A 27 -26.29 -3.27 12.27
CA ALA A 27 -25.75 -4.28 13.17
C ALA A 27 -26.84 -5.29 13.59
N ASP A 28 -27.98 -4.81 14.08
CA ASP A 28 -29.10 -5.68 14.51
C ASP A 28 -29.72 -6.45 13.33
N PHE A 29 -29.71 -5.86 12.14
CA PHE A 29 -30.13 -6.55 10.92
C PHE A 29 -29.17 -7.69 10.57
N PHE A 30 -27.86 -7.43 10.55
CA PHE A 30 -26.84 -8.44 10.26
C PHE A 30 -26.87 -9.59 11.27
N LYS A 31 -26.87 -9.28 12.58
CA LYS A 31 -26.93 -10.27 13.66
C LYS A 31 -28.13 -11.20 13.51
N ARG A 32 -29.33 -10.64 13.34
CA ARG A 32 -30.56 -11.45 13.18
C ARG A 32 -30.55 -12.27 11.90
N SER A 33 -29.95 -11.75 10.83
CA SER A 33 -29.89 -12.44 9.54
C SER A 33 -28.95 -13.65 9.61
N VAL A 34 -27.80 -13.51 10.26
CA VAL A 34 -26.84 -14.60 10.45
C VAL A 34 -27.38 -15.65 11.42
N LEU A 35 -27.85 -15.24 12.61
CA LEU A 35 -28.35 -16.18 13.63
C LEU A 35 -29.59 -16.98 13.20
N ALA A 36 -30.40 -16.43 12.30
CA ALA A 36 -31.57 -17.10 11.76
C ALA A 36 -31.34 -17.67 10.35
N GLU A 37 -30.08 -17.76 9.91
CA GLU A 37 -29.64 -18.32 8.63
C GLU A 37 -30.49 -17.84 7.44
N ARG A 38 -30.81 -16.54 7.42
CA ARG A 38 -31.75 -15.97 6.45
C ARG A 38 -31.10 -15.86 5.08
N ILE A 39 -31.75 -16.47 4.09
CA ILE A 39 -31.46 -16.27 2.68
C ILE A 39 -32.41 -15.19 2.15
N PHE A 40 -31.84 -14.12 1.57
CA PHE A 40 -32.61 -13.03 0.97
C PHE A 40 -32.33 -12.95 -0.52
N THR A 41 -33.37 -12.71 -1.31
CA THR A 41 -33.26 -12.40 -2.73
C THR A 41 -33.34 -10.88 -2.96
N CYS A 42 -32.72 -10.41 -4.04
CA CYS A 42 -32.83 -9.01 -4.44
C CYS A 42 -34.27 -8.72 -4.89
N ARG A 43 -34.89 -7.66 -4.36
CA ARG A 43 -36.25 -7.26 -4.74
C ARG A 43 -36.38 -6.87 -6.22
N GLN A 44 -35.34 -6.26 -6.79
CA GLN A 44 -35.30 -5.86 -8.21
C GLN A 44 -34.67 -6.93 -9.12
N GLY A 45 -34.23 -8.06 -8.56
CA GLY A 45 -33.57 -9.15 -9.31
C GLY A 45 -32.13 -8.84 -9.81
N ASN A 46 -31.71 -7.58 -9.87
CA ASN A 46 -30.41 -7.18 -10.44
C ASN A 46 -29.24 -7.11 -9.45
N GLY A 47 -29.48 -7.29 -8.14
CA GLY A 47 -28.45 -7.22 -7.10
C GLY A 47 -27.88 -5.82 -6.82
N LYS A 48 -28.37 -4.76 -7.47
CA LYS A 48 -27.78 -3.41 -7.48
C LYS A 48 -28.62 -2.34 -6.75
N CYS A 49 -29.51 -2.73 -5.85
CA CYS A 49 -30.34 -1.76 -5.13
C CYS A 49 -29.49 -0.83 -4.24
N LEU A 50 -29.68 0.48 -4.37
CA LEU A 50 -29.03 1.48 -3.52
C LEU A 50 -29.50 1.37 -2.07
N ILE A 51 -28.55 1.34 -1.12
CA ILE A 51 -28.82 1.25 0.31
C ILE A 51 -28.49 2.60 0.97
N THR A 52 -29.51 3.37 1.33
CA THR A 52 -29.40 4.68 1.99
C THR A 52 -29.99 4.63 3.41
N HIS A 53 -29.81 5.70 4.19
CA HIS A 53 -30.35 5.79 5.55
C HIS A 53 -31.87 5.59 5.57
N ARG A 54 -32.56 6.14 4.56
CA ARG A 54 -34.01 6.11 4.41
C ARG A 54 -34.50 4.81 3.78
N ASP A 55 -33.77 4.28 2.80
CA ASP A 55 -34.24 3.21 1.92
C ASP A 55 -33.64 1.83 2.21
N ARG A 56 -32.81 1.70 3.25
CA ARG A 56 -32.21 0.42 3.68
C ARG A 56 -33.21 -0.68 4.00
N HIS A 57 -34.50 -0.39 4.09
CA HIS A 57 -35.55 -1.38 4.31
C HIS A 57 -36.16 -1.91 3.00
N ASN A 58 -35.90 -1.26 1.87
CA ASN A 58 -36.53 -1.56 0.57
C ASN A 58 -36.03 -2.87 -0.05
N CYS A 59 -34.75 -3.23 0.16
CA CYS A 59 -34.17 -4.47 -0.34
C CYS A 59 -33.28 -5.15 0.73
N ARG A 60 -33.81 -6.20 1.37
CA ARG A 60 -33.08 -6.97 2.38
C ARG A 60 -31.92 -7.76 1.77
N GLY A 61 -32.08 -8.25 0.54
CA GLY A 61 -31.04 -8.96 -0.22
C GLY A 61 -29.78 -8.11 -0.40
N CYS A 62 -29.88 -6.97 -1.08
CA CYS A 62 -28.73 -6.09 -1.30
C CYS A 62 -28.15 -5.52 0.00
N ARG A 63 -28.99 -5.25 1.02
CA ARG A 63 -28.49 -4.82 2.33
C ARG A 63 -27.63 -5.90 3.00
N PHE A 64 -28.08 -7.15 3.00
CA PHE A 64 -27.35 -8.26 3.61
C PHE A 64 -26.08 -8.59 2.83
N GLU A 65 -26.16 -8.56 1.50
CA GLU A 65 -24.98 -8.73 0.65
C GLU A 65 -23.94 -7.65 0.92
N LYS A 66 -24.36 -6.39 1.02
CA LYS A 66 -23.47 -5.28 1.36
C LYS A 66 -22.81 -5.47 2.73
N CYS A 67 -23.53 -5.97 3.74
CA CYS A 67 -22.94 -6.31 5.04
C CYS A 67 -21.81 -7.35 4.92
N LYS A 68 -21.99 -8.39 4.10
CA LYS A 68 -20.96 -9.41 3.88
C LYS A 68 -19.77 -8.87 3.08
N GLN A 69 -20.04 -8.11 2.02
CA GLN A 69 -19.02 -7.53 1.14
C GLN A 69 -18.06 -6.58 1.88
N ILE A 70 -18.56 -5.80 2.84
CA ILE A 70 -17.73 -4.93 3.66
C ILE A 70 -17.04 -5.66 4.82
N GLY A 71 -17.22 -6.99 4.93
CA GLY A 71 -16.50 -7.82 5.89
C GLY A 71 -17.13 -7.96 7.27
N MET A 72 -18.44 -7.74 7.44
CA MET A 72 -19.10 -8.01 8.73
C MET A 72 -18.99 -9.49 9.10
N LYS A 73 -18.48 -9.79 10.31
CA LYS A 73 -18.34 -11.16 10.82
C LYS A 73 -18.92 -11.29 12.22
N LEU A 74 -19.63 -12.39 12.48
CA LEU A 74 -20.18 -12.72 13.80
C LEU A 74 -19.08 -13.35 14.67
N THR A 75 -18.08 -12.56 15.05
CA THR A 75 -17.05 -12.93 16.04
C THR A 75 -17.42 -12.35 17.41
N ASP A 76 -16.91 -12.92 18.51
CA ASP A 76 -17.16 -12.48 19.90
C ASP A 76 -16.57 -11.10 20.26
N GLN A 77 -16.36 -10.22 19.26
CA GLN A 77 -15.84 -8.88 19.45
C GLN A 77 -16.93 -7.96 20.03
N LYS A 78 -16.68 -7.41 21.23
CA LYS A 78 -17.54 -6.42 21.88
C LYS A 78 -17.64 -5.15 21.01
N THR A 79 -18.78 -4.46 21.09
CA THR A 79 -19.00 -3.17 20.43
C THR A 79 -17.93 -2.16 20.85
N THR A 80 -17.11 -1.69 19.91
CA THR A 80 -16.03 -0.72 20.18
C THR A 80 -16.44 0.64 19.65
N LYS A 81 -16.29 1.69 20.48
CA LYS A 81 -16.41 3.08 20.01
C LYS A 81 -15.32 3.32 18.97
N LEU A 82 -15.70 3.80 17.79
CA LEU A 82 -14.73 4.28 16.82
C LEU A 82 -14.04 5.49 17.43
N GLN A 83 -12.72 5.41 17.58
CA GLN A 83 -11.94 6.60 17.85
C GLN A 83 -11.98 7.51 16.61
N PRO A 84 -12.00 8.83 16.79
CA PRO A 84 -11.91 9.75 15.65
C PRO A 84 -10.66 9.41 14.82
N LEU A 85 -10.79 9.40 13.50
CA LEU A 85 -9.69 9.22 12.52
C LEU A 85 -8.54 10.24 12.67
N ASN A 86 -8.66 11.20 13.59
CA ASN A 86 -7.68 12.26 13.88
C ASN A 86 -7.34 12.34 15.39
N ALA A 87 -7.46 11.25 16.16
CA ALA A 87 -6.93 11.27 17.52
C ALA A 87 -5.40 11.26 17.45
N PRO A 88 -4.69 12.20 18.09
CA PRO A 88 -3.23 12.13 18.20
C PRO A 88 -2.86 10.80 18.87
N ALA A 89 -1.78 10.18 18.41
CA ALA A 89 -1.28 8.90 18.89
C ALA A 89 -1.43 8.78 20.40
N GLN A 90 -2.15 7.74 20.87
CA GLN A 90 -2.21 7.45 22.30
C GLN A 90 -0.78 7.26 22.79
N SER A 91 -0.38 8.00 23.84
CA SER A 91 1.03 8.12 24.27
C SER A 91 1.70 6.81 24.70
N ASN A 92 0.95 5.70 24.78
CA ASN A 92 1.43 4.38 25.18
C ASN A 92 1.29 3.31 24.09
N GLU A 93 0.88 3.66 22.87
CA GLU A 93 0.81 2.70 21.78
C GLU A 93 2.21 2.31 21.29
N LYS A 94 2.47 0.99 21.20
CA LYS A 94 3.69 0.40 20.62
C LYS A 94 3.88 0.89 19.17
N ILE A 95 5.12 1.18 18.78
CA ILE A 95 5.43 1.74 17.45
C ILE A 95 4.99 0.78 16.34
N LEU A 96 5.13 -0.53 16.53
CA LEU A 96 4.69 -1.51 15.53
C LEU A 96 3.19 -1.52 15.33
N ALA A 97 2.41 -1.40 16.40
CA ALA A 97 0.94 -1.39 16.31
C ALA A 97 0.47 -0.19 15.47
N ARG A 98 1.07 0.98 15.71
CA ARG A 98 0.81 2.20 14.96
C ARG A 98 1.23 2.05 13.49
N VAL A 99 2.47 1.59 13.23
CA VAL A 99 2.96 1.34 11.85
C VAL A 99 2.05 0.38 11.09
N CYS A 100 1.65 -0.74 11.70
CA CYS A 100 0.78 -1.72 11.05
C CYS A 100 -0.61 -1.14 10.73
N ARG A 101 -1.22 -0.41 11.68
CA ARG A 101 -2.52 0.23 11.45
C ARG A 101 -2.45 1.25 10.33
N GLU A 102 -1.48 2.16 10.38
CA GLU A 102 -1.38 3.22 9.39
C GLU A 102 -0.97 2.69 8.02
N TYR A 103 -0.18 1.60 7.96
CA TYR A 103 0.17 0.94 6.72
C TYR A 103 -1.07 0.38 6.02
N LEU A 104 -1.90 -0.38 6.75
CA LEU A 104 -3.15 -0.93 6.21
C LEU A 104 -4.08 0.19 5.72
N ALA A 105 -4.25 1.25 6.52
CA ALA A 105 -5.08 2.39 6.15
C ALA A 105 -4.54 3.12 4.90
N SER A 106 -3.22 3.23 4.76
CA SER A 106 -2.57 3.80 3.58
C SER A 106 -2.82 2.95 2.32
N VAL A 107 -2.66 1.63 2.42
CA VAL A 107 -2.93 0.71 1.30
C VAL A 107 -4.38 0.79 0.83
N GLU A 108 -5.34 0.82 1.76
CA GLU A 108 -6.77 0.96 1.41
C GLU A 108 -7.07 2.26 0.67
N ARG A 109 -6.54 3.39 1.15
CA ARG A 109 -6.73 4.70 0.50
C ARG A 109 -6.08 4.74 -0.87
N ARG A 110 -4.84 4.27 -0.99
CA ARG A 110 -4.11 4.26 -2.26
C ARG A 110 -4.77 3.34 -3.28
N LYS A 111 -5.21 2.14 -2.88
CA LYS A 111 -5.94 1.22 -3.76
C LYS A 111 -7.26 1.82 -4.25
N MET A 112 -7.99 2.54 -3.38
CA MET A 112 -9.22 3.27 -3.77
C MET A 112 -8.94 4.39 -4.78
N ASN A 113 -7.88 5.17 -4.55
CA ASN A 113 -7.48 6.25 -5.44
C ASN A 113 -7.05 5.70 -6.82
N GLU A 114 -6.27 4.62 -6.83
CA GLU A 114 -5.91 3.91 -8.06
C GLU A 114 -7.14 3.48 -8.87
N TYR A 115 -8.13 2.84 -8.24
CA TYR A 115 -9.38 2.49 -8.93
C TYR A 115 -10.11 3.70 -9.52
N THR A 116 -10.01 4.86 -8.86
CA THR A 116 -10.62 6.11 -9.32
C THR A 116 -9.84 6.73 -10.48
N LEU A 117 -8.52 6.51 -10.57
CA LEU A 117 -7.66 6.98 -11.66
C LEU A 117 -7.83 6.16 -12.94
N ARG A 118 -8.20 4.87 -12.85
CA ARG A 118 -8.29 3.98 -14.01
C ARG A 118 -9.06 4.56 -15.20
N PRO A 119 -10.28 5.12 -15.05
CA PRO A 119 -11.05 5.60 -16.19
C PRO A 119 -10.42 6.79 -16.92
N THR A 120 -9.60 7.58 -16.23
CA THR A 120 -9.01 8.81 -16.78
C THR A 120 -7.56 8.65 -17.21
N SER A 121 -6.79 7.82 -16.48
CA SER A 121 -5.34 7.73 -16.63
C SER A 121 -4.89 6.42 -17.30
N LEU A 122 -5.71 5.35 -17.32
CA LEU A 122 -5.40 4.18 -18.16
C LEU A 122 -5.93 4.40 -19.58
N HIS A 123 -5.02 4.60 -20.53
CA HIS A 123 -5.37 4.71 -21.94
C HIS A 123 -6.12 3.47 -22.46
N ARG A 124 -5.62 2.27 -22.11
CA ARG A 124 -6.26 1.01 -22.47
C ARG A 124 -6.43 0.09 -21.27
N HIS A 125 -7.65 -0.44 -21.15
CA HIS A 125 -8.03 -1.34 -20.06
C HIS A 125 -7.74 -2.80 -20.45
N VAL A 126 -6.47 -3.21 -20.35
CA VAL A 126 -6.08 -4.62 -20.55
C VAL A 126 -6.07 -5.35 -19.22
N LYS A 127 -7.07 -6.23 -19.02
CA LYS A 127 -7.19 -7.02 -17.79
C LYS A 127 -6.18 -8.16 -17.74
N VAL A 128 -5.56 -8.37 -16.59
CA VAL A 128 -4.75 -9.54 -16.30
C VAL A 128 -5.62 -10.61 -15.65
N ASN A 129 -5.53 -11.83 -16.18
CA ASN A 129 -6.28 -12.97 -15.66
C ASN A 129 -5.65 -13.42 -14.33
N HIS A 130 -6.20 -12.93 -13.23
CA HIS A 130 -5.86 -13.36 -11.87
C HIS A 130 -7.14 -13.74 -11.11
N ILE A 131 -7.05 -14.79 -10.28
CA ILE A 131 -8.23 -15.41 -9.65
C ILE A 131 -8.84 -14.52 -8.55
N GLN A 132 -7.99 -13.77 -7.83
CA GLN A 132 -8.39 -13.06 -6.61
C GLN A 132 -8.28 -11.54 -6.70
N GLU A 133 -7.52 -11.03 -7.67
CA GLU A 133 -7.20 -9.60 -7.76
C GLU A 133 -7.68 -9.08 -9.12
N ASP A 134 -8.29 -7.90 -9.10
CA ASP A 134 -8.69 -7.20 -10.32
C ASP A 134 -7.52 -6.34 -10.80
N LEU A 135 -6.65 -6.93 -11.62
CA LEU A 135 -5.42 -6.31 -12.10
C LEU A 135 -5.52 -5.88 -13.55
N MET A 136 -4.90 -4.75 -13.86
CA MET A 136 -4.77 -4.20 -15.21
C MET A 136 -3.29 -4.08 -15.58
N LEU A 137 -2.98 -4.12 -16.88
CA LEU A 137 -1.65 -3.71 -17.32
C LEU A 137 -1.44 -2.21 -17.06
N CYS A 138 -0.23 -1.83 -16.65
CA CYS A 138 0.14 -0.44 -16.35
C CYS A 138 0.67 0.27 -17.60
N SER A 139 0.18 1.48 -17.88
CA SER A 139 0.81 2.45 -18.79
C SER A 139 1.73 3.41 -18.03
N TRP A 140 2.59 4.12 -18.74
CA TRP A 140 3.49 5.14 -18.20
C TRP A 140 2.71 6.27 -17.51
N SER A 141 1.75 6.87 -18.21
CA SER A 141 0.89 7.95 -17.69
C SER A 141 0.21 7.58 -16.38
N TYR A 142 -0.38 6.38 -16.32
CA TYR A 142 -1.02 5.89 -15.10
C TYR A 142 -0.03 5.69 -13.95
N LEU A 143 1.16 5.15 -14.23
CA LEU A 143 2.19 4.98 -13.20
C LEU A 143 2.60 6.33 -12.62
N ILE A 144 2.82 7.33 -13.47
CA ILE A 144 3.19 8.68 -13.03
C ILE A 144 2.10 9.30 -12.14
N ASP A 145 0.82 9.18 -12.51
CA ASP A 145 -0.28 9.64 -11.68
C ASP A 145 -0.36 8.91 -10.33
N CYS A 146 -0.05 7.61 -10.32
CA CYS A 146 0.06 6.84 -9.08
C CYS A 146 1.21 7.34 -8.22
N ILE A 147 2.40 7.57 -8.78
CA ILE A 147 3.57 8.08 -8.04
C ILE A 147 3.26 9.46 -7.44
N LYS A 148 2.58 10.35 -8.19
CA LYS A 148 2.12 11.65 -7.69
C LYS A 148 1.21 11.51 -6.48
N MET A 149 0.24 10.61 -6.56
CA MET A 149 -0.69 10.32 -5.46
C MET A 149 0.02 9.66 -4.26
N PHE A 150 0.94 8.74 -4.51
CA PHE A 150 1.68 8.02 -3.47
C PHE A 150 2.59 8.94 -2.65
N ALA A 151 3.21 9.95 -3.26
CA ALA A 151 4.06 10.90 -2.53
C ALA A 151 3.31 11.55 -1.34
N GLY A 152 2.07 11.98 -1.58
CA GLY A 152 1.21 12.54 -0.51
C GLY A 152 0.81 11.51 0.54
N GLU A 153 0.45 10.29 0.11
CA GLU A 153 0.08 9.21 1.04
C GLU A 153 1.27 8.65 1.83
N TYR A 154 2.49 8.73 1.30
CA TYR A 154 3.70 8.36 2.04
C TYR A 154 4.05 9.39 3.12
N ILE A 155 3.96 10.69 2.82
CA ILE A 155 4.09 11.73 3.85
C ILE A 155 3.05 11.50 4.93
N ARG A 156 1.78 11.31 4.54
CA ARG A 156 0.70 11.06 5.49
C ARG A 156 0.96 9.84 6.37
N PHE A 157 1.34 8.72 5.77
CA PHE A 157 1.71 7.52 6.51
C PHE A 157 2.86 7.81 7.47
N ALA A 158 3.92 8.50 7.03
CA ALA A 158 5.05 8.84 7.89
C ALA A 158 4.65 9.73 9.07
N THR A 159 3.82 10.76 8.84
CA THR A 159 3.27 11.65 9.87
C THR A 159 2.38 10.90 10.87
N ASP A 160 1.48 10.05 10.38
CA ASP A 160 0.52 9.32 11.23
C ASP A 160 1.22 8.17 12.01
N ALA A 161 2.24 7.54 11.40
CA ALA A 161 2.97 6.42 11.98
C ALA A 161 4.14 6.84 12.90
N PHE A 162 4.68 8.04 12.74
CA PHE A 162 5.85 8.51 13.49
C PHE A 162 5.66 9.97 13.94
N PRO A 163 5.35 10.21 15.23
CA PRO A 163 5.26 11.55 15.80
C PRO A 163 6.51 12.40 15.57
N GLU A 164 7.68 11.76 15.54
CA GLU A 164 8.96 12.41 15.26
C GLU A 164 9.01 12.95 13.82
N PHE A 165 8.44 12.24 12.86
CA PHE A 165 8.30 12.73 11.48
C PHE A 165 7.28 13.87 11.41
N ALA A 166 6.17 13.76 12.14
CA ALA A 166 5.16 14.81 12.21
C ALA A 166 5.71 16.14 12.77
N ALA A 167 6.70 16.06 13.66
CA ALA A 167 7.37 17.22 14.26
C ALA A 167 8.42 17.89 13.37
N LEU A 168 8.79 17.28 12.24
CA LEU A 168 9.74 17.85 11.30
C LEU A 168 9.21 19.12 10.61
N SER A 169 10.14 19.98 10.20
CA SER A 169 9.83 21.06 9.27
C SER A 169 9.34 20.53 7.92
N LEU A 170 8.60 21.31 7.15
CA LEU A 170 8.14 20.90 5.82
C LEU A 170 9.32 20.61 4.86
N ASP A 171 10.43 21.36 5.01
CA ASP A 171 11.64 21.14 4.23
C ASP A 171 12.30 19.81 4.61
N ASP A 172 12.38 19.49 5.91
CA ASP A 172 12.90 18.20 6.37
C ASP A 172 12.00 17.02 5.95
N GLN A 173 10.67 17.18 6.01
CA GLN A 173 9.74 16.16 5.52
C GLN A 173 9.94 15.90 4.02
N ARG A 174 10.19 16.96 3.24
CA ARG A 174 10.51 16.85 1.81
C ARG A 174 11.85 16.16 1.58
N LEU A 175 12.89 16.49 2.34
CA LEU A 175 14.19 15.82 2.26
C LEU A 175 14.07 14.32 2.59
N MET A 176 13.31 13.99 3.62
CA MET A 176 13.05 12.60 3.99
C MET A 176 12.23 11.87 2.93
N LEU A 177 11.19 12.49 2.37
CA LEU A 177 10.43 11.91 1.25
C LEU A 177 11.36 11.50 0.11
N ASN A 178 12.32 12.36 -0.24
CA ASN A 178 13.29 12.09 -1.30
C ASN A 178 14.22 10.92 -0.99
N ASN A 179 14.49 10.70 0.29
CA ASN A 179 15.29 9.59 0.75
C ASN A 179 14.53 8.25 0.66
N PHE A 180 13.22 8.21 0.94
CA PHE A 180 12.50 6.94 1.04
C PHE A 180 11.48 6.65 -0.07
N ALA A 181 10.98 7.61 -0.85
CA ALA A 181 9.82 7.41 -1.73
C ALA A 181 10.01 6.25 -2.73
N THR A 182 11.16 6.27 -3.40
CA THR A 182 11.57 5.24 -4.37
C THR A 182 11.74 3.87 -3.72
N ARG A 183 12.26 3.86 -2.49
CA ARG A 183 12.46 2.65 -1.70
C ARG A 183 11.11 2.03 -1.31
N LEU A 184 10.15 2.83 -0.85
CA LEU A 184 8.81 2.36 -0.51
C LEU A 184 8.10 1.76 -1.72
N TRP A 185 8.17 2.43 -2.88
CA TRP A 185 7.62 1.87 -4.12
C TRP A 185 8.30 0.54 -4.50
N SER A 186 9.63 0.45 -4.35
CA SER A 186 10.37 -0.79 -4.62
C SER A 186 9.94 -1.93 -3.68
N VAL A 187 9.79 -1.65 -2.39
CA VAL A 187 9.28 -2.61 -1.38
C VAL A 187 7.88 -3.10 -1.76
N GLU A 188 7.02 -2.23 -2.25
CA GLU A 188 5.66 -2.57 -2.71
C GLU A 188 5.59 -3.36 -3.98
N SER A 189 6.32 -2.95 -5.01
CA SER A 189 6.39 -3.68 -6.26
C SER A 189 6.89 -5.12 -6.04
N GLN A 190 7.97 -5.29 -5.26
CA GLN A 190 8.62 -6.58 -5.08
C GLN A 190 7.78 -7.51 -4.19
N PHE A 191 7.31 -7.02 -3.05
CA PHE A 191 6.47 -7.82 -2.16
C PHE A 191 5.10 -8.11 -2.77
N GLY A 192 4.49 -7.12 -3.42
CA GLY A 192 3.22 -7.29 -4.14
C GLY A 192 3.34 -8.35 -5.24
N THR A 193 4.43 -8.33 -6.01
CA THR A 193 4.71 -9.36 -7.03
C THR A 193 4.79 -10.75 -6.41
N TYR A 194 5.55 -10.89 -5.32
CA TYR A 194 5.68 -12.17 -4.61
C TYR A 194 4.34 -12.65 -4.04
N ARG A 195 3.58 -11.76 -3.42
CA ARG A 195 2.31 -12.09 -2.77
C ARG A 195 1.23 -12.51 -3.76
N ILE A 196 1.15 -11.80 -4.89
CA ILE A 196 0.08 -11.99 -5.89
C ILE A 196 0.44 -13.13 -6.85
N PHE A 197 1.66 -13.14 -7.38
CA PHE A 197 2.05 -14.07 -8.43
C PHE A 197 2.86 -15.27 -7.91
N GLY A 198 3.25 -15.27 -6.64
CA GLY A 198 4.01 -16.36 -6.03
C GLY A 198 5.48 -16.33 -6.45
N SER A 199 6.00 -17.48 -6.91
CA SER A 199 7.36 -17.55 -7.43
C SER A 199 7.50 -16.58 -8.61
N HIS A 200 8.59 -15.83 -8.62
CA HIS A 200 8.88 -14.80 -9.62
C HIS A 200 9.08 -15.34 -11.06
N ASP A 201 8.67 -16.58 -11.34
CA ASP A 201 8.80 -17.26 -12.63
C ASP A 201 7.74 -16.79 -13.64
N GLY A 202 6.69 -16.12 -13.15
CA GLY A 202 5.65 -15.54 -13.98
C GLY A 202 6.09 -14.26 -14.72
N PRO A 203 5.43 -13.94 -15.85
CA PRO A 203 5.76 -12.76 -16.65
C PRO A 203 5.24 -11.46 -16.04
N TYR A 204 4.47 -11.53 -14.96
CA TYR A 204 3.82 -10.37 -14.35
C TYR A 204 4.56 -9.84 -13.13
N PHE A 205 4.57 -8.52 -13.00
CA PHE A 205 5.26 -7.78 -11.94
C PHE A 205 4.37 -6.64 -11.51
N MET A 206 4.13 -6.47 -10.21
CA MET A 206 3.30 -5.36 -9.73
C MET A 206 3.98 -4.02 -10.02
N ALA A 207 3.23 -3.12 -10.64
CA ALA A 207 3.64 -1.73 -10.90
C ALA A 207 3.07 -0.78 -9.82
N SER A 208 1.91 -1.15 -9.26
CA SER A 208 1.17 -0.42 -8.24
C SER A 208 0.33 -1.41 -7.40
N LEU A 209 -0.64 -0.96 -6.62
CA LEU A 209 -1.53 -1.87 -5.86
C LEU A 209 -2.62 -2.50 -6.74
N ALA A 210 -2.90 -1.94 -7.92
CA ALA A 210 -3.99 -2.36 -8.79
C ALA A 210 -3.55 -2.59 -10.25
N THR A 211 -2.27 -2.38 -10.58
CA THR A 211 -1.71 -2.63 -11.93
C THR A 211 -0.38 -3.38 -11.91
N CYS A 212 -0.06 -4.02 -13.02
CA CYS A 212 1.17 -4.79 -13.21
C CYS A 212 1.77 -4.60 -14.60
N PHE A 213 3.07 -4.84 -14.73
CA PHE A 213 3.77 -5.00 -16.00
C PHE A 213 3.67 -6.44 -16.51
N ASP A 214 3.78 -6.63 -17.82
CA ASP A 214 3.96 -7.93 -18.47
C ASP A 214 5.31 -7.96 -19.20
N SER A 215 6.23 -8.81 -18.77
CA SER A 215 7.58 -8.87 -19.34
C SER A 215 7.66 -9.40 -20.77
N ARG A 216 6.55 -9.94 -21.29
CA ARG A 216 6.41 -10.34 -22.69
C ARG A 216 5.84 -9.20 -23.54
N ASN A 217 5.24 -8.18 -22.92
CA ASN A 217 4.61 -7.06 -23.58
C ASN A 217 4.91 -5.72 -22.87
N PHE A 218 6.20 -5.45 -22.61
CA PHE A 218 6.61 -4.17 -22.03
C PHE A 218 6.31 -2.97 -22.93
N LYS A 219 6.12 -3.18 -24.24
CA LYS A 219 5.67 -2.13 -25.16
C LYS A 219 4.33 -1.51 -24.74
N PHE A 220 3.48 -2.26 -24.02
CA PHE A 220 2.25 -1.72 -23.43
C PHE A 220 2.51 -0.54 -22.49
N PHE A 221 3.56 -0.63 -21.68
CA PHE A 221 3.89 0.39 -20.70
C PHE A 221 4.23 1.72 -21.36
N THR A 222 4.93 1.66 -22.51
CA THR A 222 5.44 2.83 -23.23
C THR A 222 4.63 3.22 -24.44
N GLU A 223 3.48 2.59 -24.71
CA GLU A 223 2.76 2.74 -26.00
C GLU A 223 2.30 4.18 -26.32
N GLU A 224 2.22 5.03 -25.29
CA GLU A 224 1.84 6.44 -25.38
C GLU A 224 3.02 7.36 -25.73
N GLU A 225 4.25 6.85 -25.63
CA GLU A 225 5.49 7.61 -25.82
C GLU A 225 6.04 7.48 -27.25
N ASN A 226 7.07 8.25 -27.57
CA ASN A 226 7.70 8.22 -28.90
C ASN A 226 8.15 6.79 -29.27
N PRO A 227 7.69 6.23 -30.42
CA PRO A 227 8.01 4.86 -30.84
C PRO A 227 9.51 4.54 -30.91
N ALA A 228 10.35 5.53 -31.21
CA ALA A 228 11.81 5.35 -31.29
C ALA A 228 12.44 5.03 -29.92
N SER A 229 11.91 5.62 -28.84
CA SER A 229 12.38 5.39 -27.48
C SER A 229 11.75 4.14 -26.85
N CYS A 230 10.53 3.78 -27.27
CA CYS A 230 9.71 2.72 -26.68
C CYS A 230 10.41 1.35 -26.60
N GLU A 231 11.14 0.93 -27.65
CA GLU A 231 11.75 -0.40 -27.71
C GLU A 231 12.98 -0.52 -26.80
N GLU A 232 13.81 0.52 -26.76
CA GLU A 232 14.97 0.56 -25.87
C GLU A 232 14.52 0.59 -24.41
N ILE A 233 13.56 1.44 -24.06
CA ILE A 233 12.98 1.50 -22.71
C ILE A 233 12.37 0.17 -22.31
N ALA A 234 11.55 -0.45 -23.16
CA ALA A 234 10.95 -1.75 -22.87
C ALA A 234 12.00 -2.83 -22.57
N ARG A 235 13.12 -2.82 -23.31
CA ARG A 235 14.26 -3.73 -23.07
C ARG A 235 14.95 -3.43 -21.74
N MET A 236 15.15 -2.16 -21.40
CA MET A 236 15.78 -1.73 -20.16
C MET A 236 14.93 -2.06 -18.95
N THR A 237 13.64 -1.73 -18.97
CA THR A 237 12.71 -2.04 -17.88
C THR A 237 12.61 -3.53 -17.64
N LYS A 238 12.60 -4.33 -18.71
CA LYS A 238 12.71 -5.78 -18.58
C LYS A 238 14.00 -6.19 -17.86
N HIS A 239 15.15 -5.64 -18.26
CA HIS A 239 16.43 -5.95 -17.64
C HIS A 239 16.44 -5.63 -16.13
N TYR A 240 16.03 -4.42 -15.74
CA TYR A 240 15.99 -4.00 -14.34
C TYR A 240 14.99 -4.81 -13.51
N SER A 241 13.81 -5.11 -14.08
CA SER A 241 12.80 -5.95 -13.43
C SER A 241 13.33 -7.37 -13.15
N GLU A 242 13.97 -8.02 -14.12
CA GLU A 242 14.55 -9.36 -13.94
C GLU A 242 15.75 -9.36 -12.98
N LYS A 243 16.55 -8.29 -12.97
CA LYS A 243 17.66 -8.13 -12.02
C LYS A 243 17.14 -7.98 -10.58
N GLY A 244 16.12 -7.15 -10.36
CA GLY A 244 15.45 -7.02 -9.07
C GLY A 244 14.87 -8.35 -8.57
N LYS A 245 14.21 -9.11 -9.46
CA LYS A 245 13.73 -10.46 -9.14
C LYS A 245 14.84 -11.40 -8.69
N THR A 246 15.97 -11.38 -9.38
CA THR A 246 17.12 -12.26 -9.08
C THR A 246 17.72 -11.94 -7.72
N LEU A 247 17.74 -10.66 -7.34
CA LEU A 247 18.26 -10.21 -6.05
C LEU A 247 17.31 -10.54 -4.89
N LEU A 248 16.02 -10.24 -5.01
CA LEU A 248 15.07 -10.30 -3.90
C LEU A 248 14.25 -11.61 -3.83
N GLY A 249 14.03 -12.27 -4.96
CA GLY A 249 13.24 -13.49 -5.06
C GLY A 249 13.68 -14.59 -4.08
N PRO A 250 14.98 -14.95 -4.02
CA PRO A 250 15.46 -15.96 -3.08
C PRO A 250 15.19 -15.62 -1.61
N ILE A 251 15.35 -14.34 -1.24
CA ILE A 251 15.13 -13.86 0.13
C ILE A 251 13.63 -13.92 0.48
N LEU A 252 12.76 -13.47 -0.42
CA LEU A 252 11.30 -13.50 -0.23
C LEU A 252 10.77 -14.94 -0.10
N MET A 253 11.19 -15.83 -1.00
CA MET A 253 10.81 -17.25 -1.00
C MET A 253 11.25 -17.97 0.29
N LYS A 254 12.45 -17.68 0.78
CA LYS A 254 13.02 -18.30 1.98
C LYS A 254 12.41 -17.75 3.26
N SER A 255 12.24 -16.43 3.33
CA SER A 255 11.86 -15.75 4.58
C SER A 255 10.37 -15.82 4.87
N LYS A 256 9.53 -15.82 3.81
CA LYS A 256 8.07 -15.84 3.91
C LYS A 256 7.58 -14.84 4.97
N PHE A 257 7.90 -13.56 4.74
CA PHE A 257 7.47 -12.50 5.63
C PHE A 257 5.95 -12.45 5.72
N THR A 258 5.45 -12.24 6.93
CA THR A 258 4.04 -12.01 7.24
C THR A 258 3.63 -10.59 6.83
N ASP A 259 2.31 -10.34 6.72
CA ASP A 259 1.80 -8.99 6.45
C ASP A 259 2.24 -7.98 7.53
N THR A 260 2.35 -8.43 8.78
CA THR A 260 2.87 -7.61 9.89
C THR A 260 4.33 -7.23 9.65
N GLU A 261 5.20 -8.21 9.37
CA GLU A 261 6.62 -7.92 9.09
C GLU A 261 6.79 -7.03 7.87
N TYR A 262 5.94 -7.20 6.88
CA TYR A 262 5.95 -6.36 5.69
C TYR A 262 5.59 -4.90 6.00
N ALA A 263 4.55 -4.66 6.80
CA ALA A 263 4.23 -3.31 7.28
C ALA A 263 5.39 -2.69 8.06
N ILE A 264 6.10 -3.51 8.83
CA ILE A 264 7.28 -3.08 9.62
C ILE A 264 8.46 -2.77 8.72
N ILE A 265 8.74 -3.59 7.70
CA ILE A 265 9.76 -3.31 6.68
C ILE A 265 9.44 -2.00 5.96
N PHE A 266 8.17 -1.78 5.59
CA PHE A 266 7.72 -0.54 4.98
C PHE A 266 7.95 0.66 5.90
N GLY A 267 7.63 0.53 7.20
CA GLY A 267 7.92 1.57 8.20
C GLY A 267 9.42 1.81 8.44
N LEU A 268 10.23 0.76 8.52
CA LEU A 268 11.70 0.85 8.67
C LEU A 268 12.36 1.52 7.47
N SER A 269 11.81 1.28 6.28
CA SER A 269 12.30 1.83 5.00
C SER A 269 12.19 3.36 4.94
N ILE A 270 11.35 4.00 5.75
CA ILE A 270 11.30 5.47 5.86
C ILE A 270 12.58 6.02 6.50
N TRP A 271 13.06 5.33 7.52
CA TRP A 271 14.16 5.78 8.37
C TRP A 271 15.51 5.23 7.93
N GLN A 272 15.55 4.35 6.93
CA GLN A 272 16.80 3.94 6.31
C GLN A 272 17.39 5.11 5.51
N ILE A 273 18.67 5.39 5.67
CA ILE A 273 19.34 6.50 4.98
C ILE A 273 20.20 5.95 3.86
N ASP A 274 20.05 6.52 2.67
CA ASP A 274 20.98 6.32 1.56
C ASP A 274 22.30 7.04 1.87
N LEU A 275 23.40 6.29 2.02
CA LEU A 275 24.72 6.85 2.30
C LEU A 275 25.23 7.78 1.17
N ASN A 276 24.65 7.67 -0.02
CA ASN A 276 24.98 8.56 -1.13
C ASN A 276 24.27 9.92 -1.03
N GLN A 277 23.27 10.05 -0.15
CA GLN A 277 22.54 11.29 0.08
C GLN A 277 23.12 12.05 1.28
N HIS A 278 23.40 13.33 1.06
CA HIS A 278 23.83 14.24 2.12
C HIS A 278 22.59 14.76 2.86
N LEU A 279 22.16 14.07 3.91
CA LEU A 279 21.11 14.53 4.80
C LEU A 279 21.71 15.31 6.00
N PRO A 280 21.00 16.32 6.52
CA PRO A 280 21.37 16.98 7.77
C PRO A 280 21.59 16.00 8.93
N GLU A 281 22.57 16.28 9.78
CA GLU A 281 22.98 15.40 10.90
C GLU A 281 21.82 15.12 11.87
N HIS A 282 20.91 16.08 12.09
CA HIS A 282 19.74 15.88 12.96
C HIS A 282 18.77 14.83 12.41
N LEU A 283 18.58 14.76 11.09
CA LEU A 283 17.76 13.73 10.45
C LEU A 283 18.42 12.36 10.52
N VAL A 284 19.76 12.32 10.42
CA VAL A 284 20.53 11.09 10.57
C VAL A 284 20.39 10.52 11.97
N ALA A 285 20.67 11.32 13.00
CA ALA A 285 20.57 10.90 14.39
C ALA A 285 19.15 10.47 14.77
N MET A 286 18.13 11.18 14.28
CA MET A 286 16.73 10.83 14.50
C MET A 286 16.36 9.50 13.85
N SER A 287 16.78 9.28 12.60
CA SER A 287 16.57 8.04 11.86
C SER A 287 17.17 6.83 12.57
N GLU A 288 18.41 6.93 13.03
CA GLU A 288 19.06 5.86 13.81
C GLU A 288 18.31 5.53 15.09
N THR A 289 17.85 6.58 15.79
CA THR A 289 17.08 6.43 17.04
C THR A 289 15.77 5.71 16.80
N ILE A 290 15.01 6.11 15.79
CA ILE A 290 13.70 5.52 15.49
C ILE A 290 13.86 4.10 14.97
N ARG A 291 14.84 3.83 14.09
CA ARG A 291 15.14 2.46 13.63
C ARG A 291 15.45 1.53 14.79
N ARG A 292 16.26 1.98 15.74
CA ARG A 292 16.57 1.22 16.96
C ARG A 292 15.29 0.89 17.74
N ASN A 293 14.42 1.87 17.92
CA ASN A 293 13.15 1.69 18.63
C ASN A 293 12.20 0.72 17.91
N VAL A 294 12.08 0.81 16.58
CA VAL A 294 11.29 -0.12 15.77
C VAL A 294 11.84 -1.54 15.86
N ILE A 295 13.17 -1.70 15.78
CA ILE A 295 13.82 -3.01 15.89
C ILE A 295 13.63 -3.61 17.30
N GLU A 296 13.76 -2.81 18.36
CA GLU A 296 13.51 -3.27 19.73
C GLU A 296 12.05 -3.72 19.94
N ASP A 297 11.09 -2.99 19.38
CA ASP A 297 9.68 -3.37 19.45
C ASP A 297 9.38 -4.62 18.59
N LEU A 298 10.08 -4.80 17.46
CA LEU A 298 10.04 -6.02 16.64
C LEU A 298 10.58 -7.25 17.36
N LYS A 299 11.66 -7.10 18.14
CA LYS A 299 12.16 -8.20 18.98
C LYS A 299 11.09 -8.65 19.97
N LYS A 300 10.41 -7.70 20.62
CA LYS A 300 9.30 -8.00 21.54
C LYS A 300 8.15 -8.68 20.81
N TYR A 301 7.76 -8.23 19.63
CA TYR A 301 6.75 -8.90 18.81
C TYR A 301 7.12 -10.36 18.50
N TYR A 302 8.37 -10.63 18.12
CA TYR A 302 8.83 -12.00 17.86
C TYR A 302 8.79 -12.89 19.10
N GLN A 303 9.12 -12.35 20.27
CA GLN A 303 9.12 -13.10 21.53
C GLN A 303 7.71 -13.29 22.10
N GLU A 304 6.93 -12.21 22.18
CA GLU A 304 5.64 -12.17 22.87
C GLU A 304 4.50 -12.71 21.99
N GLU A 305 4.46 -12.32 20.71
CA GLU A 305 3.31 -12.64 19.83
C GLU A 305 3.57 -13.87 18.97
N LEU A 306 4.78 -14.03 18.42
CA LEU A 306 5.13 -15.21 17.63
C LEU A 306 5.75 -16.35 18.46
N SER A 307 6.04 -16.12 19.74
CA SER A 307 6.64 -17.11 20.65
C SER A 307 7.90 -17.78 20.06
N LEU A 308 8.75 -16.99 19.40
CA LEU A 308 10.00 -17.49 18.80
C LEU A 308 11.13 -17.52 19.83
N ASP A 309 11.59 -18.71 20.19
CA ASP A 309 12.74 -18.89 21.11
C ASP A 309 14.04 -18.31 20.55
N ASN A 310 14.26 -18.39 19.23
CA ASN A 310 15.39 -17.79 18.54
C ASN A 310 14.93 -17.06 17.26
N TYR A 311 14.74 -15.75 17.40
CA TYR A 311 14.34 -14.88 16.27
C TYR A 311 15.52 -14.32 15.48
N SER A 312 16.77 -14.63 15.84
CA SER A 312 17.98 -14.02 15.24
C SER A 312 18.05 -14.24 13.73
N VAL A 313 17.68 -15.42 13.26
CA VAL A 313 17.63 -15.75 11.82
C VAL A 313 16.55 -14.93 11.11
N ARG A 314 15.39 -14.76 11.73
CA ARG A 314 14.26 -14.03 11.14
C ARG A 314 14.54 -12.53 11.07
N LEU A 315 15.13 -11.97 12.13
CA LEU A 315 15.61 -10.59 12.13
C LEU A 315 16.74 -10.42 11.10
N GLY A 316 17.70 -11.34 11.03
CA GLY A 316 18.77 -11.32 10.03
C GLY A 316 18.23 -11.28 8.60
N ASN A 317 17.26 -12.15 8.27
CA ASN A 317 16.60 -12.15 6.96
C ASN A 317 15.91 -10.82 6.64
N LEU A 318 15.22 -10.21 7.62
CA LEU A 318 14.55 -8.92 7.46
C LEU A 318 15.55 -7.80 7.15
N ILE A 319 16.65 -7.73 7.92
CA ILE A 319 17.71 -6.74 7.71
C ILE A 319 18.41 -6.97 6.37
N THR A 320 18.70 -8.22 5.99
CA THR A 320 19.25 -8.54 4.67
C THR A 320 18.31 -8.12 3.54
N PHE A 321 17.00 -8.32 3.69
CA PHE A 321 16.01 -7.85 2.73
C PHE A 321 16.04 -6.32 2.61
N GLU A 322 16.06 -5.60 3.72
CA GLU A 322 16.13 -4.13 3.75
C GLU A 322 17.37 -3.59 3.02
N HIS A 323 18.54 -4.19 3.24
CA HIS A 323 19.76 -3.82 2.51
C HIS A 323 19.67 -4.15 1.02
N THR A 324 19.11 -5.30 0.66
CA THR A 324 18.97 -5.72 -0.75
C THR A 324 17.96 -4.84 -1.50
N ILE A 325 16.94 -4.35 -0.80
CA ILE A 325 15.98 -3.36 -1.33
C ILE A 325 16.68 -2.04 -1.65
N GLN A 326 17.68 -1.62 -0.85
CA GLN A 326 18.46 -0.41 -1.17
C GLN A 326 19.21 -0.57 -2.49
N GLU A 327 19.81 -1.75 -2.74
CA GLU A 327 20.45 -2.04 -4.03
C GLU A 327 19.45 -2.00 -5.20
N CYS A 328 18.24 -2.55 -5.00
CA CYS A 328 17.19 -2.48 -6.02
C CYS A 328 16.70 -1.04 -6.25
N THR A 329 16.70 -0.21 -5.19
CA THR A 329 16.35 1.22 -5.28
C THR A 329 17.37 1.97 -6.12
N ASN A 330 18.67 1.65 -5.98
CA ASN A 330 19.73 2.24 -6.80
C ASN A 330 19.57 1.88 -8.28
N LEU A 331 19.28 0.60 -8.57
CA LEU A 331 18.98 0.13 -9.93
C LEU A 331 17.79 0.85 -10.55
N PHE A 332 16.72 1.04 -9.79
CA PHE A 332 15.55 1.76 -10.28
C PHE A 332 15.84 3.26 -10.48
N ARG A 333 16.73 3.86 -9.67
CA ARG A 333 17.19 5.25 -9.90
C ARG A 333 17.94 5.37 -11.22
N GLU A 334 18.81 4.42 -11.57
CA GLU A 334 19.47 4.35 -12.88
C GLU A 334 18.43 4.22 -14.00
N GLU A 335 17.42 3.37 -13.83
CA GLU A 335 16.35 3.20 -14.80
C GLU A 335 15.59 4.52 -15.06
N LEU A 336 15.23 5.25 -14.01
CA LEU A 336 14.55 6.54 -14.13
C LEU A 336 15.40 7.61 -14.84
N GLN A 337 16.72 7.61 -14.63
CA GLN A 337 17.63 8.48 -15.40
C GLN A 337 17.58 8.17 -16.89
N MET A 338 17.49 6.89 -17.24
CA MET A 338 17.43 6.46 -18.63
C MET A 338 16.09 6.85 -19.27
N PHE A 339 14.99 6.80 -18.53
CA PHE A 339 13.70 7.33 -18.99
C PHE A 339 13.76 8.85 -19.23
N ASN A 340 14.46 9.58 -18.37
CA ASN A 340 14.69 11.02 -18.54
C ASN A 340 15.49 11.30 -19.82
N LEU A 341 16.61 10.61 -20.03
CA LEU A 341 17.45 10.74 -21.23
C LEU A 341 16.69 10.37 -22.53
N ALA A 342 15.75 9.43 -22.44
CA ALA A 342 14.91 9.00 -23.55
C ALA A 342 13.70 9.94 -23.82
N GLY A 343 13.53 10.99 -23.00
CA GLY A 343 12.49 12.01 -23.17
C GLY A 343 11.10 11.64 -22.67
N MET A 344 10.94 10.56 -21.90
CA MET A 344 9.63 10.11 -21.38
C MET A 344 9.08 10.99 -20.25
N MET A 345 9.94 11.76 -19.60
CA MET A 345 9.56 12.56 -18.43
C MET A 345 9.18 14.01 -18.78
N ASN A 346 9.05 14.34 -20.07
CA ASN A 346 8.82 15.69 -20.57
C ASN A 346 7.44 16.25 -20.12
N GLY A 347 7.40 16.80 -18.90
CA GLY A 347 6.21 17.35 -18.25
C GLY A 347 6.19 17.11 -16.74
N ASP A 348 6.80 16.00 -16.29
CA ASP A 348 6.81 15.57 -14.90
C ASP A 348 8.16 15.74 -14.20
N ILE A 349 9.20 16.17 -14.94
CA ILE A 349 10.54 16.44 -14.43
C ILE A 349 10.54 17.24 -13.11
N PRO A 350 9.83 18.38 -12.97
CA PRO A 350 9.89 19.15 -11.72
C PRO A 350 9.37 18.38 -10.50
N PHE A 351 8.35 17.55 -10.70
CA PHE A 351 7.79 16.69 -9.65
C PHE A 351 8.71 15.51 -9.36
N LEU A 352 9.17 14.79 -10.39
CA LEU A 352 10.04 13.62 -10.25
C LEU A 352 11.41 13.99 -9.68
N GLN A 353 11.95 15.17 -10.00
CA GLN A 353 13.13 15.73 -9.32
C GLN A 353 12.84 16.01 -7.85
N THR A 354 11.66 16.54 -7.57
CA THR A 354 11.24 16.90 -6.21
C THR A 354 11.04 15.70 -5.32
N VAL A 355 10.67 14.52 -5.86
CA VAL A 355 10.31 13.32 -5.08
C VAL A 355 11.32 12.18 -5.21
N ILE A 356 12.04 12.08 -6.33
CA ILE A 356 12.88 10.91 -6.67
C ILE A 356 14.35 11.28 -6.93
N GLN A 357 14.71 12.57 -6.90
CA GLN A 357 16.09 13.06 -7.14
C GLN A 357 16.73 12.42 -8.38
N ILE A 358 16.06 12.47 -9.53
CA ILE A 358 16.66 12.03 -10.79
C ILE A 358 17.78 13.03 -11.13
N PRO A 359 19.07 12.61 -11.14
CA PRO A 359 20.16 13.49 -11.54
C PRO A 359 19.96 13.93 -12.98
N LEU A 360 20.12 15.24 -13.22
CA LEU A 360 20.07 15.86 -14.54
C LEU A 360 21.30 15.50 -15.38
#